data_AF-A0A0F2L275-F1
#
_entry.id   AF-A0A0F2L275-F1
#
_cell.length_a   1.000
_cell.length_b   1.000
_cell.length_c   1.000
_cell.angle_alpha   90.00
_cell.angle_beta   90.00
_cell.angle_gamma   90.00
#
_symmetry.space_group_name_H-M   'P 1'
#
loop_
_entity.id
_entity.type
_entity.pdbx_description
1 polymer ?
#
loop_
_entity_poly.entity_id
_entity_poly.type
_entity_poly.pdbx_seq_one_letter_code
_entity_poly.pdbx_strand_id
1 'polypeptide(L)'
;MSFEKLNMNKDVRHWLHTIEQGYRYTAGPIGTKFLEGLKAGRLLAGKCPVCGKLFIPPKSFCQYDFTEIKELTEVASLGIVRSYTITYEDSYGNKLPKPVVIGFIEFPGVVGGIIHYIINVEPNNVRIGLKVRPAFKPDNERRGSLTDIIGFQPA
;
A
#
# COMPACT_ATOMS: atom_id res chain seq x y z
N MET A 1 -28.86 23.24 17.48
CA MET A 1 -28.58 23.31 16.03
C MET A 1 -28.36 21.90 15.54
N SER A 2 -29.22 21.38 14.66
CA SER A 2 -29.12 20.03 14.11
C SER A 2 -27.91 19.93 13.16
N PHE A 3 -27.15 18.84 13.28
CA PHE A 3 -25.97 18.54 12.45
C PHE A 3 -26.31 18.20 10.98
N GLU A 4 -27.59 18.19 10.62
CA GLU A 4 -28.11 17.80 9.29
C GLU A 4 -27.87 18.83 8.17
N LYS A 5 -27.22 19.98 8.45
CA LYS A 5 -26.99 21.06 7.46
C LYS A 5 -25.52 21.24 7.03
N LEU A 6 -24.64 20.30 7.38
CA LEU A 6 -23.22 20.36 7.03
C LEU A 6 -23.00 19.64 5.69
N ASN A 7 -23.00 20.39 4.59
CA ASN A 7 -22.86 19.83 3.23
C ASN A 7 -21.42 19.89 2.71
N MET A 8 -20.54 20.69 3.32
CA MET A 8 -19.13 20.79 2.98
C MET A 8 -18.26 20.54 4.21
N ASN A 9 -17.11 19.88 4.02
CA ASN A 9 -16.12 19.63 5.09
C ASN A 9 -15.69 20.90 5.83
N LYS A 10 -15.85 22.07 5.21
CA LYS A 10 -15.52 23.39 5.79
C LYS A 10 -16.52 23.84 6.86
N ASP A 11 -17.73 23.28 6.90
CA ASP A 11 -18.80 23.72 7.79
C ASP A 11 -18.71 23.05 9.18
N VAL A 12 -17.91 21.99 9.30
CA VAL A 12 -17.56 21.36 10.59
C VAL A 12 -16.53 22.26 11.28
N ARG A 13 -16.58 22.43 12.61
CA ARG A 13 -15.48 23.05 13.37
C ARG A 13 -14.19 22.26 13.09
N HIS A 14 -13.36 22.76 12.20
CA HIS A 14 -12.10 22.17 11.81
C HIS A 14 -10.96 23.11 12.23
N TRP A 15 -9.81 22.53 12.54
CA TRP A 15 -8.61 23.31 12.78
C TRP A 15 -8.16 23.93 11.46
N LEU A 16 -8.17 25.27 11.40
CA LEU A 16 -7.74 26.05 10.22
C LEU A 16 -6.22 26.02 10.01
N HIS A 17 -5.48 25.57 11.03
CA HIS A 17 -4.01 25.49 11.05
C HIS A 17 -3.55 24.05 11.30
N THR A 18 -2.27 23.79 11.02
CA THR A 18 -1.62 22.52 11.34
C THR A 18 -1.76 22.22 12.83
N ILE A 19 -2.46 21.13 13.17
CA ILE A 19 -2.34 20.54 14.49
C ILE A 19 -0.89 20.06 14.60
N GLU A 20 -0.08 20.70 15.45
CA GLU A 20 1.28 20.23 15.75
C GLU A 20 1.19 18.86 16.43
N GLN A 21 1.09 17.80 15.63
CA GLN A 21 1.25 16.45 16.13
C GLN A 21 2.75 16.23 16.37
N GLY A 22 3.21 16.57 17.56
CA GLY A 22 4.59 16.34 18.02
C GLY A 22 4.98 14.86 18.20
N TYR A 23 4.29 13.95 17.53
CA TYR A 23 4.63 12.53 17.53
C TYR A 23 5.48 12.21 16.31
N ARG A 24 6.76 11.91 16.55
CA ARG A 24 7.60 11.27 15.53
C ARG A 24 7.19 9.80 15.45
N TYR A 25 6.16 9.49 14.67
CA TYR A 25 5.75 8.11 14.40
C TYR A 25 6.94 7.36 13.78
N THR A 26 7.52 6.45 14.55
CA THR A 26 8.56 5.54 14.06
C THR A 26 7.88 4.31 13.47
N ALA A 27 8.46 3.76 12.40
CA ALA A 27 7.91 2.57 11.74
C ALA A 27 7.97 1.29 12.61
N GLY A 28 8.68 1.35 13.75
CA GLY A 28 9.01 0.19 14.58
C GLY A 28 10.03 -0.74 13.89
N PRO A 29 10.58 -1.74 14.62
CA PRO A 29 11.64 -2.60 14.09
C PRO A 29 11.26 -3.35 12.80
N ILE A 30 10.03 -3.86 12.75
CA ILE A 30 9.53 -4.60 11.58
C ILE A 30 9.23 -3.66 10.40
N GLY A 31 8.61 -2.52 10.66
CA GLY A 31 8.34 -1.52 9.62
C GLY A 31 9.64 -0.96 9.04
N THR A 32 10.66 -0.66 9.88
CA THR A 32 11.97 -0.21 9.40
C THR A 32 12.61 -1.23 8.45
N LYS A 33 12.67 -2.51 8.83
CA LYS A 33 13.22 -3.55 7.94
C LYS A 33 12.42 -3.70 6.64
N PHE A 34 11.10 -3.51 6.68
CA PHE A 34 10.26 -3.52 5.47
C PHE A 34 10.60 -2.37 4.53
N LEU A 35 10.74 -1.15 5.08
CA LEU A 35 11.16 0.03 4.31
C LEU A 35 12.58 -0.12 3.76
N GLU A 36 13.51 -0.70 4.51
CA GLU A 36 14.85 -1.07 4.01
C GLU A 36 14.77 -2.09 2.86
N GLY A 37 13.87 -3.07 2.97
CA GLY A 37 13.57 -4.01 1.88
C GLY A 37 13.09 -3.30 0.62
N LEU A 38 12.15 -2.37 0.75
CA LEU A 38 11.67 -1.55 -0.38
C LEU A 38 12.78 -0.71 -1.00
N LYS A 39 13.66 -0.13 -0.16
CA LYS A 39 14.86 0.58 -0.62
C LYS A 39 15.81 -0.33 -1.40
N ALA A 40 15.89 -1.61 -1.03
CA ALA A 40 16.66 -2.63 -1.75
C ALA A 40 15.92 -3.23 -2.96
N GLY A 41 14.71 -2.76 -3.29
CA GLY A 41 13.92 -3.31 -4.41
C GLY A 41 13.30 -4.68 -4.12
N ARG A 42 13.06 -5.00 -2.84
CA ARG A 42 12.54 -6.29 -2.37
C ARG A 42 11.21 -6.12 -1.65
N LEU A 43 10.30 -7.06 -1.86
CA LEU A 43 9.04 -7.16 -1.10
C LEU A 43 9.23 -8.15 0.04
N LEU A 44 9.09 -7.66 1.27
CA LEU A 44 9.26 -8.47 2.47
C LEU A 44 7.92 -8.66 3.20
N ALA A 45 7.71 -9.85 3.75
CA ALA A 45 6.56 -10.18 4.60
C ALA A 45 7.02 -10.71 5.96
N GLY A 46 6.22 -10.42 6.98
CA GLY A 46 6.44 -10.93 8.34
C GLY A 46 6.01 -12.38 8.40
N LYS A 47 6.87 -13.27 8.93
CA LYS A 47 6.56 -14.70 9.07
C LYS A 47 6.22 -15.03 10.52
N CYS A 48 5.04 -15.57 10.76
CA CYS A 48 4.70 -16.11 12.08
C CYS A 48 5.56 -17.36 12.38
N PRO A 49 6.28 -17.41 13.53
CA PRO A 49 7.08 -18.57 13.89
C PRO A 49 6.25 -19.79 14.28
N VAL A 50 4.97 -19.62 14.63
CA VAL A 50 4.08 -20.70 15.07
C VAL A 50 3.34 -21.32 13.89
N CYS A 51 2.53 -20.54 13.18
CA CYS A 51 1.70 -21.07 12.09
C CYS A 51 2.30 -20.92 10.69
N GLY A 52 3.46 -20.26 10.56
CA GLY A 52 4.15 -20.06 9.28
C GLY A 52 3.50 -19.05 8.31
N LYS A 53 2.36 -18.44 8.67
CA LYS A 53 1.68 -17.44 7.82
C LYS A 53 2.59 -16.24 7.55
N LEU A 54 2.52 -15.74 6.31
CA LEU A 54 3.20 -14.53 5.86
C LEU A 54 2.22 -13.36 5.85
N PHE A 55 2.69 -12.15 6.22
CA PHE A 55 1.87 -10.94 6.27
C PHE A 55 2.48 -9.78 5.50
N ILE A 56 1.67 -9.12 4.67
CA ILE A 56 2.04 -7.87 3.98
C ILE A 56 0.91 -6.82 4.08
N PRO A 57 1.21 -5.56 4.48
CA PRO A 57 2.45 -5.11 5.12
C PRO A 57 2.77 -5.91 6.39
N PRO A 58 4.05 -6.07 6.74
CA PRO A 58 4.42 -6.88 7.88
C PRO A 58 4.00 -6.21 9.20
N LYS A 59 3.49 -7.02 10.12
CA LYS A 59 3.10 -6.61 11.48
C LYS A 59 4.10 -7.20 12.47
N SER A 60 4.28 -6.55 13.62
CA SER A 60 5.13 -7.05 14.72
C SER A 60 4.53 -8.25 15.47
N PHE A 61 3.36 -8.72 15.06
CA PHE A 61 2.59 -9.72 15.78
C PHE A 61 1.62 -10.48 14.87
N CYS A 62 1.45 -11.77 15.14
CA CYS A 62 0.47 -12.62 14.47
C CYS A 62 -0.89 -12.50 15.14
N GLN A 63 -1.89 -11.99 14.41
CA GLN A 63 -3.26 -11.85 14.90
C GLN A 63 -4.03 -13.18 15.12
N TYR A 64 -3.43 -14.32 14.73
CA TYR A 64 -4.05 -15.64 14.89
C TYR A 64 -3.50 -16.41 16.09
N ASP A 65 -2.17 -16.46 16.24
CA ASP A 65 -1.50 -17.23 17.30
C ASP A 65 -1.10 -16.36 18.50
N PHE A 66 -1.38 -15.07 18.41
CA PHE A 66 -1.02 -14.06 19.40
C PHE A 66 0.47 -14.10 19.80
N THR A 67 1.35 -14.25 18.81
CA THR A 67 2.81 -14.32 19.01
C THR A 67 3.55 -13.19 18.28
N GLU A 68 4.71 -12.81 18.80
CA GLU A 68 5.56 -11.79 18.21
C GLU A 68 6.18 -12.26 16.88
N ILE A 69 6.23 -11.36 15.89
CA ILE A 69 6.92 -11.56 14.61
C ILE A 69 8.18 -10.70 14.60
N LYS A 70 9.35 -11.36 14.50
CA LYS A 70 10.67 -10.70 14.53
C LYS A 70 11.40 -10.71 13.19
N GLU A 71 11.03 -11.66 12.33
CA GLU A 71 11.72 -11.94 11.07
C GLU A 71 10.85 -11.58 9.87
N LEU A 72 11.54 -11.10 8.83
CA LEU A 72 10.97 -10.85 7.52
C LEU A 72 11.56 -11.85 6.54
N THR A 73 10.71 -12.35 5.66
CA THR A 73 11.12 -13.16 4.51
C THR A 73 10.76 -12.44 3.23
N GLU A 74 11.54 -12.67 2.18
CA GLU A 74 11.19 -12.18 0.86
C GLU A 74 10.00 -12.94 0.29
N VAL A 75 9.14 -12.20 -0.40
CA VAL A 75 7.94 -12.71 -1.08
C VAL A 75 8.20 -12.74 -2.57
N ALA A 76 7.64 -13.75 -3.24
CA ALA A 76 7.59 -13.76 -4.70
C ALA A 76 7.00 -12.44 -5.23
N SER A 77 7.66 -11.85 -6.22
CA SER A 77 7.26 -10.56 -6.79
C SER A 77 6.00 -10.63 -7.66
N LEU A 78 5.50 -11.84 -7.96
CA LEU A 78 4.28 -12.04 -8.73
C LEU A 78 3.05 -11.82 -7.85
N GLY A 79 2.38 -10.70 -8.05
CA GLY A 79 1.09 -10.37 -7.43
C GLY A 79 -0.09 -10.66 -8.34
N ILE A 80 -1.29 -10.65 -7.75
CA ILE A 80 -2.56 -10.84 -8.42
C ILE A 80 -3.48 -9.68 -8.04
N VAL A 81 -4.06 -9.00 -9.02
CA VAL A 81 -5.06 -7.96 -8.81
C VAL A 81 -6.33 -8.61 -8.25
N ARG A 82 -6.62 -8.38 -6.97
CA ARG A 82 -7.79 -8.95 -6.29
C ARG A 82 -9.03 -8.07 -6.44
N SER A 83 -8.84 -6.76 -6.42
CA SER A 83 -9.85 -5.75 -6.74
C SER A 83 -9.18 -4.52 -7.33
N TYR A 84 -9.93 -3.69 -8.05
CA TYR A 84 -9.43 -2.44 -8.60
C TYR A 84 -10.54 -1.42 -8.78
N THR A 85 -10.14 -0.16 -8.95
CA THR A 85 -10.99 0.94 -9.39
C THR A 85 -10.26 1.78 -10.42
N ILE A 86 -11.01 2.54 -11.21
CA ILE A 86 -10.49 3.48 -12.20
C ILE A 86 -10.93 4.88 -11.76
N THR A 87 -9.95 5.74 -11.51
CA THR A 87 -10.16 7.11 -11.08
C THR A 87 -9.95 8.05 -12.27
N TYR A 88 -10.96 8.87 -12.56
CA TYR A 88 -10.95 9.84 -13.66
C TYR A 88 -10.70 11.28 -13.19
N GLU A 89 -10.74 11.53 -11.88
CA GLU A 89 -10.64 12.86 -11.28
C GLU A 89 -9.61 12.85 -10.14
N ASP A 90 -8.94 13.97 -9.93
CA ASP A 90 -8.02 14.13 -8.80
C ASP A 90 -8.77 14.38 -7.47
N SER A 91 -8.02 14.52 -6.37
CA SER A 91 -8.59 14.79 -5.05
C SER A 91 -9.30 16.14 -4.91
N TYR A 92 -9.20 17.02 -5.91
CA TYR A 92 -9.85 18.32 -5.97
C TYR A 92 -11.05 18.32 -6.93
N GLY A 93 -11.37 17.19 -7.56
CA GLY A 93 -12.46 17.05 -8.54
C GLY A 93 -12.09 17.49 -9.96
N ASN A 94 -10.81 17.76 -10.25
CA ASN A 94 -10.39 18.07 -11.61
C ASN A 94 -10.23 16.80 -12.42
N LYS A 95 -10.69 16.82 -13.67
CA LYS A 95 -10.50 15.70 -14.60
C LYS A 95 -9.01 15.43 -14.85
N LEU A 96 -8.60 14.18 -14.70
CA LEU A 96 -7.24 13.75 -14.97
C LEU A 96 -6.97 13.71 -16.49
N PRO A 97 -5.75 14.05 -16.94
CA PRO A 97 -5.36 13.90 -18.35
C PRO A 97 -5.48 12.45 -18.85
N LYS A 98 -5.23 11.48 -17.96
CA LYS A 98 -5.41 10.05 -18.20
C LYS A 98 -6.02 9.40 -16.96
N PRO A 99 -7.00 8.48 -17.10
CA PRO A 99 -7.53 7.75 -15.97
C PRO A 99 -6.41 6.94 -15.28
N VAL A 100 -6.48 6.85 -13.96
CA VAL A 100 -5.51 6.11 -13.15
C VAL A 100 -6.17 4.87 -12.60
N VAL A 101 -5.50 3.72 -12.70
CA VAL A 101 -5.99 2.47 -12.13
C VAL A 101 -5.34 2.24 -10.77
N ILE A 102 -6.15 2.03 -9.75
CA ILE A 102 -5.72 1.69 -8.40
C ILE A 102 -6.20 0.27 -8.08
N GLY A 103 -5.28 -0.61 -7.72
CA GLY A 103 -5.56 -2.01 -7.42
C GLY A 103 -5.21 -2.37 -5.98
N PHE A 104 -5.90 -3.38 -5.46
CA PHE A 104 -5.44 -4.17 -4.32
C PHE A 104 -4.76 -5.44 -4.85
N ILE A 105 -3.47 -5.56 -4.58
CA ILE A 105 -2.60 -6.64 -5.06
C ILE A 105 -2.35 -7.63 -3.92
N GLU A 106 -2.79 -8.86 -4.10
CA GLU A 106 -2.48 -9.99 -3.21
C GLU A 106 -1.30 -10.79 -3.75
N PHE A 107 -0.57 -11.45 -2.85
CA PHE A 107 0.54 -12.32 -3.20
C PHE A 107 0.20 -13.76 -2.77
N PRO A 108 0.41 -14.78 -3.64
CA PRO A 108 0.09 -16.15 -3.29
C PRO A 108 0.75 -16.59 -1.97
N GLY A 109 -0.05 -17.14 -1.05
CA GLY A 109 0.43 -17.61 0.26
C GLY A 109 0.72 -16.51 1.29
N VAL A 110 0.39 -15.25 1.00
CA VAL A 110 0.58 -14.11 1.91
C VAL A 110 -0.78 -13.52 2.31
N VAL A 111 -0.94 -13.27 3.60
CA VAL A 111 -2.11 -12.60 4.17
C VAL A 111 -1.97 -11.10 4.02
N GLY A 112 -3.00 -10.47 3.47
CA GLY A 112 -3.03 -9.05 3.17
C GLY A 112 -2.64 -8.76 1.72
N GLY A 113 -2.19 -7.54 1.47
CA GLY A 113 -1.89 -7.08 0.12
C GLY A 113 -1.45 -5.62 0.10
N ILE A 114 -1.07 -5.16 -1.07
CA ILE A 114 -0.63 -3.77 -1.29
C ILE A 114 -1.68 -3.06 -2.14
N ILE A 115 -2.14 -1.91 -1.68
CA ILE A 115 -2.92 -0.99 -2.52
C ILE A 115 -1.93 -0.10 -3.28
N HIS A 116 -1.97 -0.13 -4.60
CA HIS A 116 -1.09 0.70 -5.42
C HIS A 116 -1.64 0.91 -6.83
N TYR A 117 -1.01 1.82 -7.58
CA TYR A 117 -1.24 2.00 -9.00
C TYR A 117 -0.93 0.75 -9.81
N ILE A 118 -1.81 0.42 -10.76
CA ILE A 118 -1.53 -0.52 -11.84
C ILE A 118 -1.13 0.31 -13.05
N ILE A 119 0.07 0.07 -13.58
CA ILE A 119 0.68 0.85 -14.66
C ILE A 119 0.90 -0.02 -15.90
N ASN A 120 1.23 0.62 -17.03
CA ASN A 120 1.49 -0.07 -18.30
C ASN A 120 0.33 -0.98 -18.76
N VAL A 121 -0.90 -0.56 -18.44
CA VAL A 121 -2.13 -1.24 -18.82
C VAL A 121 -3.21 -0.20 -19.08
N GLU A 122 -3.94 -0.36 -20.18
CA GLU A 122 -5.12 0.46 -20.47
C GLU A 122 -6.26 0.15 -19.48
N PRO A 123 -7.06 1.13 -19.05
CA PRO A 123 -8.12 0.91 -18.06
C PRO A 123 -9.09 -0.22 -18.44
N ASN A 124 -9.41 -0.36 -19.72
CA ASN A 124 -10.31 -1.41 -20.24
C ASN A 124 -9.69 -2.82 -20.22
N ASN A 125 -8.37 -2.93 -20.08
CA ASN A 125 -7.65 -4.20 -20.08
C ASN A 125 -7.39 -4.74 -18.66
N VAL A 126 -7.65 -3.93 -17.63
CA VAL A 126 -7.52 -4.36 -16.24
C VAL A 126 -8.69 -5.24 -15.86
N ARG A 127 -8.40 -6.35 -15.19
CA ARG A 127 -9.39 -7.30 -14.68
C ARG A 127 -8.94 -7.92 -13.37
N ILE A 128 -9.90 -8.36 -12.57
CA ILE A 128 -9.62 -9.20 -11.40
C ILE A 128 -8.90 -10.47 -11.88
N GLY A 129 -7.87 -10.89 -11.15
CA GLY A 129 -7.02 -12.03 -11.50
C GLY A 129 -5.85 -11.68 -12.43
N LEU A 130 -5.72 -10.42 -12.88
CA LEU A 130 -4.56 -9.98 -13.66
C LEU A 130 -3.27 -10.19 -12.83
N LYS A 131 -2.31 -10.89 -13.42
CA LYS A 131 -0.98 -11.09 -12.82
C LYS A 131 -0.13 -9.85 -13.05
N VAL A 132 0.53 -9.39 -12.00
CA VAL A 132 1.33 -8.17 -12.02
C VAL A 132 2.64 -8.35 -11.26
N ARG A 133 3.62 -7.49 -11.54
CA ARG A 133 4.90 -7.39 -10.81
C ARG A 133 5.18 -5.94 -10.43
N PRO A 134 5.83 -5.68 -9.29
CA PRO A 134 6.23 -4.34 -8.91
C PRO A 134 7.28 -3.80 -9.89
N ALA A 135 7.08 -2.57 -10.34
CA ALA A 135 8.08 -1.78 -11.02
C ALA A 135 8.68 -0.81 -10.00
N PHE A 136 9.93 -1.04 -9.60
CA PHE A 136 10.64 -0.18 -8.67
C PHE A 136 11.30 1.00 -9.39
N LYS A 137 11.47 2.12 -8.68
CA LYS A 137 12.35 3.20 -9.09
C LYS A 137 13.79 2.72 -9.27
N PRO A 138 14.62 3.44 -10.03
CA PRO A 138 16.08 3.23 -10.04
C PRO A 138 16.65 3.21 -8.62
N ASP A 139 17.68 2.40 -8.37
CA ASP A 139 18.27 2.16 -7.04
C ASP A 139 18.66 3.45 -6.30
N ASN A 140 19.18 4.44 -7.03
CA ASN A 140 19.59 5.74 -6.49
C ASN A 140 18.43 6.66 -6.07
N GLU A 141 17.20 6.36 -6.49
CA GLU A 141 16.01 7.16 -6.17
C GLU A 141 15.15 6.56 -5.05
N ARG A 142 15.42 5.32 -4.64
CA ARG A 142 14.66 4.65 -3.57
C ARG A 142 15.05 5.16 -2.19
N ARG A 143 14.08 5.44 -1.34
CA ARG A 143 14.28 6.08 -0.02
C ARG A 143 13.79 5.26 1.16
N GLY A 144 13.27 4.06 0.93
CA GLY A 144 12.57 3.26 1.93
C GLY A 144 11.14 3.76 2.13
N SER A 145 10.38 3.79 1.04
CA SER A 145 8.97 4.17 1.02
C SER A 145 8.18 3.21 0.14
N LEU A 146 6.87 3.03 0.42
CA LEU A 146 6.00 2.27 -0.49
C LEU A 146 6.00 2.87 -1.91
N THR A 147 6.18 4.20 -2.01
CA THR A 147 6.31 4.94 -3.29
C THR A 147 7.67 4.74 -3.98
N ASP A 148 8.56 3.91 -3.45
CA ASP A 148 9.70 3.38 -4.21
C ASP A 148 9.24 2.39 -5.28
N ILE A 149 8.05 1.82 -5.12
CA ILE A 149 7.29 1.15 -6.18
C ILE A 149 6.59 2.24 -6.99
N ILE A 150 6.89 2.32 -8.28
CA ILE A 150 6.21 3.24 -9.21
C ILE A 150 4.77 2.77 -9.44
N GLY A 151 4.61 1.47 -9.58
CA GLY A 151 3.34 0.81 -9.83
C GLY A 151 3.54 -0.70 -10.00
N PHE A 152 2.43 -1.40 -10.18
CA PHE A 152 2.42 -2.81 -10.56
C PHE A 152 2.08 -2.90 -12.04
N GLN A 153 2.94 -3.55 -12.82
CA GLN A 153 2.74 -3.74 -14.27
C GLN A 153 2.35 -5.18 -14.58
N PRO A 154 1.60 -5.45 -15.67
CA PRO A 154 1.33 -6.81 -16.13
C PRO A 154 2.60 -7.67 -16.21
N ALA A 155 2.50 -8.91 -15.70
CA ALA A 155 3.62 -9.82 -15.52
C ALA A 155 3.98 -10.64 -16.77
#